data_AF-G1UQL4-F1
#
_entry.id   AF-G1UQL4-F1
#
_cell.length_a   1.000
_cell.length_b   1.000
_cell.length_c   1.000
_cell.angle_alpha   90.00
_cell.angle_beta   90.00
_cell.angle_gamma   90.00
#
_symmetry.space_group_name_H-M   'P 1'
#
loop_
_entity.id
_entity.type
_entity.pdbx_description
1 polymer ?
#
loop_
_entity_poly.entity_id
_entity_poly.type
_entity_poly.pdbx_seq_one_letter_code
_entity_poly.pdbx_strand_id
1 'polypeptide(L)'
;MASTNISFEKIPASIRKPGKYFEYNTRNAVRTLATNGQSMLVIAQRLEDSTAPLEPVRVYDDATAGELFGYGSQAHLMTRAAIKAYPYVDLSVLPVPPHSAGLAATGTLTLTGEATGVGVLTLTVGTAQISVAVAYKDAAADTLAELNKALEAEQDLPVTAAVTTAEVTEATPSPVPTLTITAKNKGTLGNAVSLAASCTVPGYTAAVVKMGNGQQDPELEDALAAVFGADYTLYCLPWAGESQLRTLRDHLEAVSGPLEQRRATAWLATPSTLATAATLAGSVNSERISLACLPGSASPPEEIAAAYCAVAASEEDPARPLNTLELTGIAAPPDTARLSRTEQEVALKSGVTPLEVGPGGVVQIVRAISTYTKNPAGVADVSMLDMTTIRTMDYVAKAVRERIELRFPREKLSTRTPPKVRSEVLDVLRQLEELEIVEEVAANAEGVICERDLQDANRLNCRIPTDVVNGLHVFAGVIDLLL
;
A
#
# COMPACT_ATOMS: atom_id res chain seq x y z
N MET A 1 -44.91 -26.48 13.53
CA MET A 1 -44.53 -26.93 14.89
C MET A 1 -44.44 -25.69 15.78
N ALA A 2 -45.27 -25.60 16.81
CA ALA A 2 -45.33 -24.46 17.73
C ALA A 2 -44.74 -24.87 19.09
N SER A 3 -43.43 -25.11 19.12
CA SER A 3 -42.69 -25.00 20.37
C SER A 3 -42.19 -23.57 20.46
N THR A 4 -42.42 -22.92 21.61
CA THR A 4 -42.01 -21.53 21.84
C THR A 4 -40.49 -21.36 21.68
N ASN A 5 -39.72 -22.41 22.04
CA ASN A 5 -38.26 -22.37 22.14
C ASN A 5 -37.54 -23.32 21.18
N ILE A 6 -38.25 -24.18 20.44
CA ILE A 6 -37.65 -25.18 19.54
C ILE A 6 -38.24 -25.02 18.14
N SER A 7 -37.38 -24.71 17.17
CA SER A 7 -37.73 -24.58 15.76
C SER A 7 -36.87 -25.53 14.93
N PHE A 8 -37.49 -26.19 13.95
CA PHE A 8 -36.81 -27.06 13.01
C PHE A 8 -36.72 -26.41 11.62
N GLU A 9 -35.56 -26.49 10.96
CA GLU A 9 -35.31 -25.92 9.63
C GLU A 9 -35.55 -26.92 8.51
N LYS A 10 -35.09 -28.16 8.67
CA LYS A 10 -35.04 -29.18 7.62
C LYS A 10 -36.08 -30.27 7.86
N ILE A 11 -36.45 -30.53 9.12
CA ILE A 11 -37.50 -31.49 9.46
C ILE A 11 -38.88 -30.88 9.16
N PRO A 12 -39.64 -31.39 8.17
CA PRO A 12 -40.91 -30.79 7.77
C PRO A 12 -41.98 -30.93 8.85
N ALA A 13 -42.74 -29.87 9.10
CA ALA A 13 -43.86 -29.92 10.07
C ALA A 13 -45.00 -30.87 9.66
N SER A 14 -45.07 -31.26 8.38
CA SER A 14 -46.07 -32.17 7.83
C SER A 14 -45.61 -33.63 7.75
N ILE A 15 -44.46 -33.99 8.34
CA ILE A 15 -43.93 -35.35 8.30
C ILE A 15 -44.87 -36.34 9.00
N ARG A 16 -45.32 -37.37 8.29
CA ARG A 16 -46.26 -38.39 8.80
C ARG A 16 -45.60 -39.74 9.09
N LYS A 17 -44.37 -39.96 8.58
CA LYS A 17 -43.62 -41.20 8.80
C LYS A 17 -43.12 -41.23 10.25
N PRO A 18 -43.45 -42.26 11.05
CA PRO A 18 -42.89 -42.42 12.39
C PRO A 18 -41.37 -42.64 12.33
N GLY A 19 -40.60 -41.98 13.21
CA GLY A 19 -39.14 -42.08 13.22
C GLY A 19 -38.47 -41.21 14.28
N LYS A 20 -37.14 -41.35 14.40
CA LYS A 20 -36.27 -40.44 15.16
C LYS A 20 -35.50 -39.62 14.15
N TYR A 21 -35.80 -38.32 14.11
CA TYR A 21 -35.22 -37.40 13.16
C TYR A 21 -34.36 -36.40 13.92
N PHE A 22 -33.15 -36.19 13.43
CA PHE A 22 -32.21 -35.22 13.97
C PHE A 22 -31.84 -34.26 12.84
N GLU A 23 -31.71 -32.98 13.17
CA GLU A 23 -31.11 -32.00 12.28
C GLU A 23 -29.99 -31.27 13.04
N TYR A 24 -28.93 -30.94 12.32
CA TYR A 24 -27.86 -30.13 12.85
C TYR A 24 -28.21 -28.66 12.67
N ASN A 25 -28.32 -27.94 13.78
CA ASN A 25 -28.42 -26.50 13.79
C ASN A 25 -27.01 -25.92 14.01
N THR A 26 -26.45 -25.29 12.98
CA THR A 26 -25.13 -24.65 13.03
C THR A 26 -25.21 -23.16 13.37
N ARG A 27 -26.41 -22.59 13.55
CA ARG A 27 -26.59 -21.16 13.80
C ARG A 27 -25.76 -20.71 15.00
N ASN A 28 -25.63 -21.52 16.04
CA ASN A 28 -24.88 -21.24 17.27
C ASN A 28 -23.48 -21.88 17.36
N ALA A 29 -23.00 -22.49 16.27
CA ALA A 29 -21.75 -23.24 16.27
C ALA A 29 -20.51 -22.34 16.39
N VAL A 30 -20.52 -21.20 15.69
CA VAL A 30 -19.47 -20.19 15.77
C VAL A 30 -19.94 -19.03 16.66
N ARG A 31 -19.16 -18.72 17.69
CA ARG A 31 -19.42 -17.62 18.63
C ARG A 31 -18.31 -16.58 18.65
N THR A 32 -17.13 -16.91 18.11
CA THR A 32 -16.01 -15.99 17.94
C THR A 32 -16.37 -14.88 16.94
N LEU A 33 -15.62 -13.78 17.02
CA LEU A 33 -15.66 -12.71 16.04
C LEU A 33 -15.08 -13.17 14.69
N ALA A 34 -15.39 -12.41 13.65
CA ALA A 34 -14.82 -12.57 12.32
C ALA A 34 -13.29 -12.38 12.40
N THR A 35 -12.50 -13.21 11.71
CA THR A 35 -11.06 -12.97 11.58
C THR A 35 -10.82 -11.69 10.76
N ASN A 36 -9.85 -10.87 11.16
CA ASN A 36 -9.47 -9.66 10.44
C ASN A 36 -8.21 -9.85 9.56
N GLY A 37 -8.17 -10.97 8.81
CA GLY A 37 -7.03 -11.26 7.94
C GLY A 37 -6.84 -10.15 6.90
N GLN A 38 -5.60 -9.68 6.75
CA GLN A 38 -5.24 -8.63 5.80
C GLN A 38 -4.70 -9.26 4.51
N SER A 39 -5.41 -9.05 3.40
CA SER A 39 -4.97 -9.37 2.04
C SER A 39 -4.52 -8.10 1.31
N MET A 40 -3.32 -8.15 0.75
CA MET A 40 -2.68 -7.03 0.04
C MET A 40 -2.69 -7.28 -1.47
N LEU A 41 -3.14 -6.28 -2.22
CA LEU A 41 -3.05 -6.23 -3.68
C LEU A 41 -2.07 -5.14 -4.11
N VAL A 42 -1.01 -5.54 -4.79
CA VAL A 42 -0.12 -4.63 -5.51
C VAL A 42 -0.62 -4.50 -6.95
N ILE A 43 -0.83 -3.28 -7.42
CA ILE A 43 -1.10 -2.97 -8.82
C ILE A 43 0.13 -2.24 -9.36
N ALA A 44 0.88 -2.88 -10.25
CA ALA A 44 2.20 -2.38 -10.67
C ALA A 44 2.55 -2.81 -12.10
N GLN A 45 3.45 -2.07 -12.74
CA GLN A 45 3.86 -2.39 -14.11
C GLN A 45 4.72 -3.66 -14.17
N ARG A 46 4.37 -4.58 -15.07
CA ARG A 46 5.27 -5.67 -15.52
C ARG A 46 6.16 -5.19 -16.66
N LEU A 47 7.22 -5.93 -17.00
CA LEU A 47 7.98 -5.65 -18.22
C LEU A 47 7.11 -5.85 -19.48
N GLU A 48 7.49 -5.18 -20.57
CA GLU A 48 6.75 -5.22 -21.85
C GLU A 48 6.71 -6.62 -22.46
N ASP A 49 7.79 -7.38 -22.29
CA ASP A 49 7.98 -8.75 -22.78
C ASP A 49 7.37 -9.84 -21.88
N SER A 50 6.97 -9.49 -20.65
CA SER A 50 6.26 -10.43 -19.77
C SER A 50 4.90 -10.80 -20.37
N THR A 51 4.55 -12.09 -20.32
CA THR A 51 3.26 -12.61 -20.79
C THR A 51 2.20 -12.66 -19.69
N ALA A 52 2.46 -12.09 -18.52
CA ALA A 52 1.52 -12.16 -17.40
C ALA A 52 0.19 -11.44 -17.76
N PRO A 53 -0.97 -12.09 -17.54
CA PRO A 53 -2.28 -11.54 -17.86
C PRO A 53 -2.63 -10.39 -16.91
N LEU A 54 -3.56 -9.52 -17.33
CA LEU A 54 -4.12 -8.45 -16.47
C LEU A 54 -5.12 -9.03 -15.45
N GLU A 55 -4.65 -9.96 -14.63
CA GLU A 55 -5.43 -10.63 -13.59
C GLU A 55 -4.55 -10.81 -12.34
N PRO A 56 -5.12 -10.80 -11.11
CA PRO A 56 -4.33 -10.97 -9.91
C PRO A 56 -3.65 -12.33 -9.84
N VAL A 57 -2.34 -12.33 -9.58
CA VAL A 57 -1.54 -13.52 -9.34
C VAL A 57 -1.02 -13.48 -7.92
N ARG A 58 -1.24 -14.56 -7.17
CA ARG A 58 -0.72 -14.68 -5.79
C ARG A 58 0.75 -15.08 -5.83
N VAL A 59 1.57 -14.40 -5.04
CA VAL A 59 3.03 -14.57 -5.03
C VAL A 59 3.53 -14.74 -3.59
N TYR A 60 4.54 -15.59 -3.42
CA TYR A 60 5.09 -15.96 -2.11
C TYR A 60 6.59 -15.67 -1.96
N ASP A 61 7.27 -15.41 -3.06
CA ASP A 61 8.71 -15.19 -3.11
C ASP A 61 9.07 -14.23 -4.25
N ASP A 62 10.25 -13.62 -4.15
CA ASP A 62 10.75 -12.63 -5.10
C ASP A 62 11.10 -13.25 -6.46
N ALA A 63 11.76 -14.42 -6.48
CA ALA A 63 12.17 -15.10 -7.69
C ALA A 63 10.98 -15.44 -8.61
N THR A 64 9.89 -15.97 -8.05
CA THR A 64 8.65 -16.24 -8.80
C THR A 64 8.05 -14.97 -9.36
N ALA A 65 8.07 -13.85 -8.62
CA ALA A 65 7.65 -12.55 -9.15
C ALA A 65 8.56 -12.07 -10.30
N GLY A 66 9.88 -12.27 -10.19
CA GLY A 66 10.85 -11.93 -11.23
C GLY A 66 10.62 -12.72 -12.52
N GLU A 67 10.34 -14.01 -12.41
CA GLU A 67 10.01 -14.87 -13.56
C GLU A 67 8.68 -14.49 -14.22
N LEU A 68 7.65 -14.16 -13.42
CA LEU A 68 6.32 -13.84 -13.94
C LEU A 68 6.26 -12.43 -14.54
N PHE A 69 6.76 -11.42 -13.85
CA PHE A 69 6.59 -10.01 -14.21
C PHE A 69 7.82 -9.39 -14.86
N GLY A 70 8.95 -10.09 -14.83
CA GLY A 70 10.25 -9.65 -15.30
C GLY A 70 11.11 -9.09 -14.16
N TYR A 71 12.35 -9.56 -14.07
CA TYR A 71 13.33 -9.12 -13.07
C TYR A 71 13.63 -7.62 -13.21
N GLY A 72 13.56 -6.93 -12.08
CA GLY A 72 13.69 -5.47 -12.00
C GLY A 72 12.46 -4.69 -12.49
N SER A 73 11.33 -5.35 -12.74
CA SER A 73 10.06 -4.64 -12.95
C SER A 73 9.54 -3.99 -11.66
N GLN A 74 8.70 -2.96 -11.77
CA GLN A 74 7.99 -2.37 -10.63
C GLN A 74 7.24 -3.44 -9.83
N ALA A 75 6.53 -4.35 -10.51
CA ALA A 75 5.83 -5.46 -9.87
C ALA A 75 6.77 -6.38 -9.07
N HIS A 76 7.94 -6.71 -9.62
CA HIS A 76 8.98 -7.48 -8.93
C HIS A 76 9.54 -6.74 -7.71
N LEU A 77 9.92 -5.46 -7.88
CA LEU A 77 10.52 -4.65 -6.82
C LEU A 77 9.56 -4.40 -5.66
N MET A 78 8.28 -4.13 -5.95
CA MET A 78 7.24 -4.00 -4.94
C MET A 78 7.01 -5.32 -4.20
N THR A 79 6.98 -6.45 -4.91
CA THR A 79 6.84 -7.77 -4.28
C THR A 79 7.97 -8.05 -3.30
N ARG A 80 9.21 -7.83 -3.75
CA ARG A 80 10.41 -8.01 -2.93
C ARG A 80 10.40 -7.08 -1.71
N ALA A 81 10.03 -5.82 -1.88
CA ALA A 81 9.94 -4.85 -0.78
C ALA A 81 8.84 -5.21 0.23
N ALA A 82 7.67 -5.65 -0.24
CA ALA A 82 6.57 -6.08 0.62
C ALA A 82 6.95 -7.32 1.46
N ILE A 83 7.51 -8.36 0.82
CA ILE A 83 7.94 -9.59 1.51
C ILE A 83 9.08 -9.30 2.51
N LYS A 84 10.01 -8.41 2.15
CA LYS A 84 11.09 -8.00 3.06
C LYS A 84 10.58 -7.24 4.28
N ALA A 85 9.57 -6.39 4.10
CA ALA A 85 8.96 -5.63 5.18
C ALA A 85 8.09 -6.51 6.10
N TYR A 86 7.32 -7.43 5.51
CA TYR A 86 6.50 -8.39 6.24
C TYR A 86 6.48 -9.76 5.52
N PRO A 87 7.30 -10.74 5.95
CA PRO A 87 7.44 -12.03 5.26
C PRO A 87 6.18 -12.91 5.20
N TYR A 88 5.17 -12.64 6.03
CA TYR A 88 3.92 -13.41 6.09
C TYR A 88 2.75 -12.70 5.39
N VAL A 89 3.01 -11.65 4.61
CA VAL A 89 1.98 -10.92 3.87
C VAL A 89 1.22 -11.84 2.91
N ASP A 90 -0.12 -11.81 2.93
CA ASP A 90 -0.94 -12.44 1.88
C ASP A 90 -0.97 -11.50 0.67
N LEU A 91 -0.05 -11.73 -0.26
CA LEU A 91 0.26 -10.83 -1.35
C LEU A 91 -0.23 -11.37 -2.70
N SER A 92 -1.07 -10.56 -3.35
CA SER A 92 -1.37 -10.70 -4.78
C SER A 92 -0.83 -9.51 -5.56
N VAL A 93 -0.44 -9.76 -6.80
CA VAL A 93 0.03 -8.74 -7.74
C VAL A 93 -0.87 -8.76 -8.95
N LEU A 94 -1.43 -7.62 -9.31
CA LEU A 94 -2.12 -7.39 -10.57
C LEU A 94 -1.13 -6.69 -11.52
N PRO A 95 -0.55 -7.42 -12.48
CA PRO A 95 0.47 -6.86 -13.35
C PRO A 95 -0.17 -6.04 -14.48
N VAL A 96 0.18 -4.76 -14.54
CA VAL A 96 -0.32 -3.82 -15.55
C VAL A 96 0.69 -3.72 -16.70
N PRO A 97 0.29 -3.79 -17.97
CA PRO A 97 1.20 -3.54 -19.08
C PRO A 97 1.66 -2.07 -19.12
N PRO A 98 2.80 -1.76 -19.75
CA PRO A 98 3.19 -0.38 -19.98
C PRO A 98 2.16 0.35 -20.86
N HIS A 99 2.04 1.67 -20.65
CA HIS A 99 1.23 2.50 -21.54
C HIS A 99 1.79 2.45 -22.97
N SER A 100 0.93 2.40 -23.98
CA SER A 100 1.33 2.25 -25.39
C SER A 100 2.19 3.41 -25.90
N ALA A 101 1.92 4.63 -25.41
CA ALA A 101 2.72 5.84 -25.64
C ALA A 101 3.73 6.13 -24.52
N GLY A 102 3.98 5.16 -23.63
CA GLY A 102 4.92 5.27 -22.53
C GLY A 102 6.36 5.44 -23.00
N LEU A 103 7.07 6.40 -22.42
CA LEU A 103 8.49 6.61 -22.65
C LEU A 103 9.28 6.18 -21.41
N ALA A 104 10.37 5.44 -21.63
CA ALA A 104 11.30 5.06 -20.57
C ALA A 104 12.20 6.24 -20.21
N ALA A 105 12.46 6.40 -18.90
CA ALA A 105 13.42 7.38 -18.44
C ALA A 105 14.84 6.99 -18.85
N THR A 106 15.66 7.97 -19.17
CA THR A 106 17.07 7.78 -19.54
C THR A 106 17.98 8.67 -18.70
N GLY A 107 19.16 8.17 -18.40
CA GLY A 107 20.26 8.86 -17.76
C GLY A 107 21.57 8.42 -18.38
N THR A 108 22.67 9.10 -18.09
CA THR A 108 23.96 8.77 -18.69
C THR A 108 25.09 8.84 -17.70
N LEU A 109 26.09 7.99 -17.88
CA LEU A 109 27.41 8.11 -17.28
C LEU A 109 28.44 8.30 -18.39
N THR A 110 29.04 9.48 -18.42
CA THR A 110 30.11 9.81 -19.36
C THR A 110 31.45 9.73 -18.64
N LEU A 111 32.41 9.04 -19.25
CA LEU A 111 33.76 8.89 -18.73
C LEU A 111 34.76 9.57 -19.68
N THR A 112 35.45 10.59 -19.20
CA THR A 112 36.48 11.33 -19.97
C THR A 112 37.87 11.15 -19.36
N GLY A 113 38.89 11.24 -20.22
CA GLY A 113 40.31 11.13 -19.83
C GLY A 113 40.89 9.73 -20.03
N GLU A 114 42.13 9.55 -19.57
CA GLU A 114 42.88 8.29 -19.64
C GLU A 114 43.27 7.82 -18.24
N ALA A 115 43.25 6.51 -18.01
CA ALA A 115 43.65 5.94 -16.73
C ALA A 115 45.17 6.07 -16.54
N THR A 116 45.58 7.02 -15.68
CA THR A 116 46.99 7.26 -15.34
C THR A 116 47.48 6.47 -14.12
N GLY A 117 46.59 5.72 -13.50
CA GLY A 117 46.88 4.80 -12.40
C GLY A 117 45.75 3.80 -12.21
N VAL A 118 45.90 2.90 -11.24
CA VAL A 118 44.85 1.94 -10.87
C VAL A 118 43.81 2.62 -9.99
N GLY A 119 42.56 2.16 -10.08
CA GLY A 119 41.49 2.61 -9.20
C GLY A 119 40.20 1.84 -9.44
N VAL A 120 39.12 2.34 -8.88
CA VAL A 120 37.77 1.76 -9.00
C VAL A 120 36.80 2.82 -9.48
N LEU A 121 35.98 2.44 -10.47
CA LEU A 121 34.78 3.17 -10.87
C LEU A 121 33.57 2.46 -10.26
N THR A 122 32.74 3.21 -9.55
CA THR A 122 31.53 2.70 -8.92
C THR A 122 30.32 3.50 -9.41
N LEU A 123 29.33 2.80 -9.95
CA LEU A 123 28.01 3.34 -10.27
C LEU A 123 27.03 2.87 -9.18
N THR A 124 26.30 3.82 -8.60
CA THR A 124 25.20 3.56 -7.67
C THR A 124 23.89 3.79 -8.40
N VAL A 125 23.02 2.78 -8.42
CA VAL A 125 21.67 2.81 -9.00
C VAL A 125 20.68 2.49 -7.88
N GLY A 126 19.89 3.47 -7.44
CA GLY A 126 19.03 3.31 -6.27
C GLY A 126 19.87 2.99 -5.03
N THR A 127 19.69 1.80 -4.47
CA THR A 127 20.42 1.28 -3.32
C THR A 127 21.56 0.32 -3.69
N ALA A 128 21.68 -0.06 -4.97
CA ALA A 128 22.70 -1.00 -5.44
C ALA A 128 23.98 -0.28 -5.88
N GLN A 129 25.14 -0.88 -5.58
CA GLN A 129 26.45 -0.38 -6.00
C GLN A 129 27.15 -1.40 -6.88
N ILE A 130 27.54 -0.98 -8.07
CA ILE A 130 28.22 -1.81 -9.06
C ILE A 130 29.60 -1.18 -9.30
N SER A 131 30.65 -1.96 -9.04
CA SER A 131 32.03 -1.49 -9.08
C SER A 131 32.87 -2.29 -10.05
N VAL A 132 33.73 -1.60 -10.80
CA VAL A 132 34.71 -2.20 -11.71
C VAL A 132 36.10 -1.67 -11.40
N ALA A 133 37.07 -2.57 -11.37
CA ALA A 133 38.47 -2.22 -11.22
C ALA A 133 39.03 -1.73 -12.56
N VAL A 134 39.82 -0.67 -12.53
CA VAL A 134 40.45 -0.09 -13.72
C VAL A 134 41.96 -0.19 -13.57
N ALA A 135 42.61 -0.73 -14.59
CA ALA A 135 44.05 -0.85 -14.68
C ALA A 135 44.69 0.39 -15.34
N TYR A 136 46.01 0.51 -15.18
CA TYR A 136 46.78 1.55 -15.84
C TYR A 136 46.64 1.46 -17.36
N LYS A 137 46.32 2.58 -18.01
CA LYS A 137 46.07 2.72 -19.45
C LYS A 137 44.81 2.03 -20.00
N ASP A 138 43.89 1.59 -19.16
CA ASP A 138 42.58 1.15 -19.66
C ASP A 138 41.87 2.30 -20.37
N ALA A 139 41.27 1.99 -21.52
CA ALA A 139 40.45 2.93 -22.25
C ALA A 139 39.11 3.12 -21.54
N ALA A 140 38.58 4.34 -21.56
CA ALA A 140 37.30 4.65 -20.95
C ALA A 140 36.15 3.80 -21.53
N ALA A 141 36.20 3.47 -22.83
CA ALA A 141 35.22 2.62 -23.49
C ALA A 141 35.24 1.17 -22.96
N ASP A 142 36.44 0.61 -22.73
CA ASP A 142 36.59 -0.75 -22.22
C ASP A 142 36.11 -0.84 -20.76
N THR A 143 36.45 0.16 -19.95
CA THR A 143 35.95 0.30 -18.57
C THR A 143 34.42 0.37 -18.52
N LEU A 144 33.81 1.18 -19.40
CA LEU A 144 32.34 1.28 -19.48
C LEU A 144 31.71 -0.02 -19.98
N ALA A 145 32.37 -0.77 -20.88
CA ALA A 145 31.89 -2.06 -21.35
C ALA A 145 31.94 -3.12 -20.23
N GLU A 146 32.97 -3.11 -19.39
CA GLU A 146 33.04 -3.97 -18.21
C GLU A 146 31.98 -3.60 -17.16
N LEU A 147 31.76 -2.30 -16.94
CA LEU A 147 30.67 -1.83 -16.07
C LEU A 147 29.30 -2.25 -16.61
N ASN A 148 29.10 -2.18 -17.93
CA ASN A 148 27.86 -2.65 -18.56
C ASN A 148 27.62 -4.14 -18.31
N LYS A 149 28.65 -4.99 -18.43
CA LYS A 149 28.56 -6.42 -18.13
C LYS A 149 28.22 -6.68 -16.65
N ALA A 150 28.81 -5.91 -15.74
CA ALA A 150 28.51 -6.01 -14.32
C ALA A 150 27.06 -5.61 -14.01
N LEU A 151 26.53 -4.60 -14.71
CA LEU A 151 25.12 -4.22 -14.62
C LEU A 151 24.18 -5.30 -15.18
N GLU A 152 24.54 -5.93 -16.30
CA GLU A 152 23.76 -7.03 -16.91
C GLU A 152 23.70 -8.28 -16.04
N ALA A 153 24.73 -8.52 -15.21
CA ALA A 153 24.73 -9.62 -14.23
C ALA A 153 23.74 -9.39 -13.07
N GLU A 154 23.44 -8.12 -12.76
CA GLU A 154 22.50 -7.73 -11.71
C GLU A 154 21.08 -7.56 -12.28
N GLN A 155 20.45 -8.69 -12.58
CA GLN A 155 19.12 -8.78 -13.20
C GLN A 155 18.01 -8.07 -12.42
N ASP A 156 18.16 -7.86 -11.12
CA ASP A 156 17.19 -7.21 -10.23
C ASP A 156 17.12 -5.69 -10.38
N LEU A 157 18.08 -5.07 -11.08
CA LEU A 157 18.11 -3.62 -11.21
C LEU A 157 16.92 -3.11 -12.05
N PRO A 158 16.33 -1.94 -11.69
CA PRO A 158 15.24 -1.32 -12.44
C PRO A 158 15.67 -0.71 -13.78
N VAL A 159 16.93 -0.86 -14.16
CA VAL A 159 17.52 -0.25 -15.35
C VAL A 159 18.26 -1.28 -16.19
N THR A 160 18.36 -1.00 -17.47
CA THR A 160 19.34 -1.59 -18.38
C THR A 160 20.34 -0.51 -18.78
N ALA A 161 21.51 -0.92 -19.26
CA ALA A 161 22.49 0.01 -19.77
C ALA A 161 23.02 -0.46 -21.12
N ALA A 162 23.53 0.49 -21.90
CA ALA A 162 24.21 0.22 -23.15
C ALA A 162 25.33 1.25 -23.35
N VAL A 163 26.50 0.79 -23.77
CA VAL A 163 27.58 1.70 -24.15
C VAL A 163 27.27 2.28 -25.52
N THR A 164 27.23 3.61 -25.58
CA THR A 164 27.05 4.37 -26.81
C THR A 164 28.27 5.27 -27.01
N THR A 165 28.83 5.23 -28.20
CA THR A 165 29.84 6.19 -28.66
C THR A 165 29.19 7.06 -29.72
N ALA A 166 29.25 8.39 -29.54
CA ALA A 166 28.78 9.31 -30.56
C ALA A 166 29.52 9.08 -31.90
N GLU A 167 28.85 9.30 -33.02
CA GLU A 167 29.50 9.21 -34.33
C GLU A 167 30.59 10.29 -34.46
N VAL A 168 31.69 9.94 -35.12
CA VAL A 168 32.75 10.90 -35.45
C VAL A 168 32.17 11.89 -36.46
N THR A 169 31.99 13.13 -36.04
CA THR A 169 31.63 14.25 -36.92
C THR A 169 32.77 15.26 -36.97
N GLU A 170 32.81 16.11 -38.00
CA GLU A 170 33.79 17.21 -38.07
C GLU A 170 33.74 18.14 -36.84
N ALA A 171 32.61 18.17 -36.13
CA ALA A 171 32.42 18.93 -34.89
C ALA A 171 32.84 18.17 -33.61
N THR A 172 33.05 16.84 -33.67
CA THR A 172 33.44 16.01 -32.50
C THR A 172 34.48 14.96 -32.92
N PRO A 173 35.76 15.35 -33.09
CA PRO A 173 36.82 14.48 -33.62
C PRO A 173 37.29 13.37 -32.67
N SER A 174 36.86 13.37 -31.40
CA SER A 174 37.06 12.28 -30.44
C SER A 174 35.77 12.06 -29.67
N PRO A 175 34.94 11.06 -30.07
CA PRO A 175 33.68 10.81 -29.40
C PRO A 175 33.94 10.24 -28.01
N VAL A 176 33.29 10.83 -27.01
CA VAL A 176 33.42 10.40 -25.63
C VAL A 176 32.50 9.19 -25.40
N PRO A 177 33.02 8.05 -24.91
CA PRO A 177 32.17 6.91 -24.60
C PRO A 177 31.20 7.26 -23.47
N THR A 178 29.94 6.94 -23.68
CA THR A 178 28.86 7.22 -22.73
C THR A 178 28.06 5.95 -22.49
N LEU A 179 27.90 5.59 -21.22
CA LEU A 179 26.99 4.54 -20.80
C LEU A 179 25.59 5.15 -20.66
N THR A 180 24.69 4.79 -21.56
CA THR A 180 23.29 5.20 -21.52
C THR A 180 22.52 4.21 -20.67
N ILE A 181 21.90 4.70 -19.60
CA ILE A 181 21.13 3.92 -18.63
C ILE A 181 19.65 4.20 -18.91
N THR A 182 18.85 3.16 -19.08
CA THR A 182 17.43 3.25 -19.44
C THR A 182 16.60 2.49 -18.42
N ALA A 183 15.52 3.09 -17.94
CA ALA A 183 14.58 2.40 -17.04
C ALA A 183 13.91 1.24 -17.78
N LYS A 184 13.83 0.07 -17.12
CA LYS A 184 13.15 -1.12 -17.67
C LYS A 184 11.65 -0.88 -17.85
N ASN A 185 11.03 -0.17 -16.91
CA ASN A 185 9.64 0.23 -16.98
C ASN A 185 9.49 1.63 -17.61
N LYS A 186 8.49 1.76 -18.48
CA LYS A 186 8.07 3.04 -19.09
C LYS A 186 7.24 3.84 -18.09
N GLY A 187 7.28 5.16 -18.18
CA GLY A 187 6.50 6.04 -17.30
C GLY A 187 7.36 7.00 -16.49
N THR A 188 6.70 7.78 -15.63
CA THR A 188 7.35 8.86 -14.87
C THR A 188 8.19 8.35 -13.72
N LEU A 189 7.90 7.16 -13.18
CA LEU A 189 8.61 6.58 -12.04
C LEU A 189 10.09 6.29 -12.33
N GLY A 190 10.45 6.00 -13.60
CA GLY A 190 11.85 5.85 -13.99
C GLY A 190 12.70 7.10 -13.72
N ASN A 191 12.08 8.29 -13.64
CA ASN A 191 12.77 9.54 -13.31
C ASN A 191 13.22 9.60 -11.84
N ALA A 192 12.60 8.81 -10.97
CA ALA A 192 12.92 8.76 -9.54
C ALA A 192 14.08 7.81 -9.23
N VAL A 193 14.54 7.01 -10.21
CA VAL A 193 15.70 6.12 -10.03
C VAL A 193 16.95 6.98 -9.83
N SER A 194 17.53 6.91 -8.64
CA SER A 194 18.72 7.69 -8.30
C SER A 194 19.96 7.12 -8.99
N LEU A 195 20.77 8.00 -9.57
CA LEU A 195 22.07 7.67 -10.17
C LEU A 195 23.16 8.53 -9.52
N ALA A 196 24.23 7.87 -9.10
CA ALA A 196 25.45 8.52 -8.64
C ALA A 196 26.66 7.71 -9.09
N ALA A 197 27.80 8.37 -9.33
CA ALA A 197 29.05 7.68 -9.62
C ALA A 197 30.18 8.22 -8.74
N SER A 198 31.07 7.33 -8.33
CA SER A 198 32.34 7.68 -7.70
C SER A 198 33.48 7.05 -8.51
N CYS A 199 34.56 7.81 -8.70
CA CYS A 199 35.70 7.36 -9.47
C CYS A 199 36.97 7.71 -8.70
N THR A 200 37.76 6.69 -8.38
CA THR A 200 39.06 6.85 -7.70
C THR A 200 40.24 6.74 -8.66
N VAL A 201 39.98 6.42 -9.94
CA VAL A 201 41.00 6.25 -10.98
C VAL A 201 41.62 7.61 -11.33
N PRO A 202 42.94 7.79 -11.14
CA PRO A 202 43.60 9.03 -11.54
C PRO A 202 43.52 9.25 -13.05
N GLY A 203 43.09 10.44 -13.48
CA GLY A 203 43.01 10.81 -14.90
C GLY A 203 41.63 10.57 -15.54
N TYR A 204 40.73 9.85 -14.88
CA TYR A 204 39.32 9.77 -15.28
C TYR A 204 38.48 10.88 -14.64
N THR A 205 37.51 11.36 -15.38
CA THR A 205 36.41 12.20 -14.87
C THR A 205 35.08 11.54 -15.24
N ALA A 206 34.31 11.17 -14.21
CA ALA A 206 32.97 10.60 -14.35
C ALA A 206 31.92 11.70 -14.20
N ALA A 207 31.04 11.85 -15.19
CA ALA A 207 29.92 12.78 -15.16
C ALA A 207 28.61 12.01 -15.30
N VAL A 208 27.68 12.22 -14.35
CA VAL A 208 26.36 11.57 -14.34
C VAL A 208 25.28 12.57 -14.71
N VAL A 209 24.47 12.22 -15.70
CA VAL A 209 23.17 12.85 -15.95
C VAL A 209 22.09 11.99 -15.28
N LYS A 210 21.32 12.60 -14.37
CA LYS A 210 20.23 11.92 -13.65
C LYS A 210 19.18 11.39 -14.62
N MET A 211 18.46 10.35 -14.21
CA MET A 211 17.32 9.82 -14.95
C MET A 211 16.26 10.89 -15.17
N GLY A 212 15.74 10.95 -16.39
CA GLY A 212 14.70 11.91 -16.77
C GLY A 212 13.95 11.48 -18.04
N ASN A 213 12.99 12.30 -18.45
CA ASN A 213 12.20 12.14 -19.68
C ASN A 213 11.29 10.89 -19.75
N GLY A 214 11.13 10.14 -18.65
CA GLY A 214 10.09 9.13 -18.53
C GLY A 214 8.71 9.78 -18.49
N GLN A 215 7.78 9.28 -19.30
CA GLN A 215 6.46 9.87 -19.50
C GLN A 215 5.37 8.82 -19.68
N GLN A 216 4.13 9.20 -19.39
CA GLN A 216 2.90 8.40 -19.52
C GLN A 216 2.97 7.11 -18.70
N ASP A 217 2.49 7.20 -17.45
CA ASP A 217 2.27 6.03 -16.59
C ASP A 217 1.06 5.20 -17.07
N PRO A 218 0.96 3.92 -16.67
CA PRO A 218 -0.20 3.10 -17.00
C PRO A 218 -1.54 3.68 -16.52
N GLU A 219 -2.58 3.39 -17.29
CA GLU A 219 -3.98 3.62 -16.91
C GLU A 219 -4.44 2.52 -15.94
N LEU A 220 -5.35 2.86 -15.03
CA LEU A 220 -5.78 1.98 -13.94
C LEU A 220 -7.18 1.41 -14.13
N GLU A 221 -7.96 1.94 -15.06
CA GLU A 221 -9.37 1.65 -15.25
C GLU A 221 -9.60 0.16 -15.51
N ASP A 222 -8.89 -0.42 -16.49
CA ASP A 222 -8.99 -1.85 -16.81
C ASP A 222 -8.47 -2.75 -15.68
N ALA A 223 -7.41 -2.31 -15.00
CA ALA A 223 -6.83 -3.03 -13.88
C ALA A 223 -7.81 -3.09 -12.69
N LEU A 224 -8.39 -1.96 -12.31
CA LEU A 224 -9.35 -1.87 -11.21
C LEU A 224 -10.68 -2.58 -11.55
N ALA A 225 -11.10 -2.55 -12.82
CA ALA A 225 -12.24 -3.33 -13.30
C ALA A 225 -12.02 -4.84 -13.13
N ALA A 226 -10.81 -5.35 -13.42
CA ALA A 226 -10.46 -6.76 -13.27
C ALA A 226 -10.57 -7.25 -11.82
N VAL A 227 -10.38 -6.36 -10.83
CA VAL A 227 -10.43 -6.68 -9.40
C VAL A 227 -11.65 -6.12 -8.69
N PHE A 228 -12.64 -5.58 -9.42
CA PHE A 228 -13.84 -5.00 -8.81
C PHE A 228 -14.58 -6.01 -7.93
N GLY A 229 -14.66 -7.26 -8.36
CA GLY A 229 -15.30 -8.36 -7.64
C GLY A 229 -14.43 -9.06 -6.60
N ALA A 230 -13.14 -8.74 -6.51
CA ALA A 230 -12.19 -9.40 -5.62
C ALA A 230 -12.21 -8.79 -4.21
N ASP A 231 -11.90 -9.61 -3.19
CA ASP A 231 -11.94 -9.20 -1.78
C ASP A 231 -10.51 -8.95 -1.24
N TYR A 232 -9.97 -7.80 -1.62
CA TYR A 232 -8.68 -7.31 -1.11
C TYR A 232 -8.88 -6.21 -0.08
N THR A 233 -8.18 -6.30 1.06
CA THR A 233 -8.33 -5.33 2.16
C THR A 233 -7.38 -4.14 2.05
N LEU A 234 -6.19 -4.33 1.46
CA LEU A 234 -5.21 -3.29 1.21
C LEU A 234 -4.83 -3.23 -0.27
N TYR A 235 -4.84 -2.02 -0.83
CA TYR A 235 -4.38 -1.72 -2.18
C TYR A 235 -3.05 -0.94 -2.11
N CYS A 236 -2.10 -1.29 -2.95
CA CYS A 236 -0.82 -0.61 -3.07
C CYS A 236 -0.50 -0.33 -4.52
N LEU A 237 -0.11 0.91 -4.83
CA LEU A 237 0.30 1.32 -6.16
C LEU A 237 1.60 2.12 -6.08
N PRO A 238 2.45 2.04 -7.11
CA PRO A 238 3.67 2.83 -7.14
C PRO A 238 3.42 4.27 -7.62
N TRP A 239 2.30 4.53 -8.31
CA TRP A 239 1.97 5.83 -8.89
C TRP A 239 1.16 6.72 -7.95
N ALA A 240 1.83 7.64 -7.27
CA ALA A 240 1.19 8.73 -6.54
C ALA A 240 0.91 9.94 -7.47
N GLY A 241 0.16 9.72 -8.55
CA GLY A 241 -0.31 10.78 -9.46
C GLY A 241 -1.77 11.15 -9.19
N GLU A 242 -2.17 12.39 -9.50
CA GLU A 242 -3.53 12.86 -9.19
C GLU A 242 -4.61 12.03 -9.90
N SER A 243 -4.44 11.75 -11.21
CA SER A 243 -5.41 10.93 -11.95
C SER A 243 -5.49 9.52 -11.37
N GLN A 244 -4.35 8.87 -11.11
CA GLN A 244 -4.31 7.52 -10.54
C GLN A 244 -4.98 7.46 -9.16
N LEU A 245 -4.70 8.43 -8.28
CA LEU A 245 -5.31 8.46 -6.95
C LEU A 245 -6.80 8.76 -6.98
N ARG A 246 -7.28 9.57 -7.95
CA ARG A 246 -8.72 9.79 -8.15
C ARG A 246 -9.42 8.51 -8.64
N THR A 247 -8.88 7.83 -9.65
CA THR A 247 -9.44 6.56 -10.14
C THR A 247 -9.44 5.50 -9.02
N LEU A 248 -8.36 5.43 -8.23
CA LEU A 248 -8.30 4.53 -7.08
C LEU A 248 -9.32 4.87 -6.01
N ARG A 249 -9.49 6.16 -5.66
CA ARG A 249 -10.48 6.61 -4.68
C ARG A 249 -11.88 6.19 -5.11
N ASP A 250 -12.24 6.45 -6.35
CA ASP A 250 -13.57 6.16 -6.88
C ASP A 250 -13.83 4.63 -6.88
N HIS A 251 -12.81 3.82 -7.17
CA HIS A 251 -12.87 2.37 -7.01
C HIS A 251 -13.08 1.94 -5.55
N LEU A 252 -12.27 2.46 -4.62
CA LEU A 252 -12.36 2.13 -3.19
C LEU A 252 -13.72 2.50 -2.60
N GLU A 253 -14.28 3.64 -2.99
CA GLU A 253 -15.64 4.06 -2.59
C GLU A 253 -16.70 3.12 -3.14
N ALA A 254 -16.58 2.70 -4.40
CA ALA A 254 -17.53 1.78 -5.03
C ALA A 254 -17.51 0.40 -4.36
N VAL A 255 -16.33 -0.22 -4.20
CA VAL A 255 -16.22 -1.57 -3.61
C VAL A 255 -16.51 -1.58 -2.11
N SER A 256 -16.12 -0.51 -1.41
CA SER A 256 -16.40 -0.36 0.03
C SER A 256 -17.79 0.21 0.29
N GLY A 257 -18.58 0.50 -0.74
CA GLY A 257 -19.89 1.09 -0.61
C GLY A 257 -20.85 0.23 0.23
N PRO A 258 -22.00 0.78 0.65
CA PRO A 258 -22.97 0.07 1.47
C PRO A 258 -23.60 -1.16 0.78
N LEU A 259 -23.47 -1.26 -0.55
CA LEU A 259 -24.02 -2.35 -1.35
C LEU A 259 -22.99 -3.46 -1.60
N GLU A 260 -21.80 -3.12 -2.10
CA GLU A 260 -20.73 -4.10 -2.39
C GLU A 260 -20.03 -4.60 -1.13
N GLN A 261 -19.83 -3.73 -0.13
CA GLN A 261 -19.33 -4.05 1.21
C GLN A 261 -17.99 -4.84 1.24
N ARG A 262 -17.16 -4.68 0.21
CA ARG A 262 -15.77 -5.16 0.16
C ARG A 262 -14.88 -4.03 0.64
N ARG A 263 -14.72 -3.96 1.96
CA ARG A 263 -14.07 -2.85 2.65
C ARG A 263 -12.56 -2.85 2.41
N ALA A 264 -12.05 -1.80 1.80
CA ALA A 264 -10.64 -1.69 1.43
C ALA A 264 -10.06 -0.31 1.73
N THR A 265 -8.75 -0.28 1.94
CA THR A 265 -7.93 0.94 2.08
C THR A 265 -6.74 0.89 1.12
N ALA A 266 -6.17 2.04 0.76
CA ALA A 266 -4.96 2.11 -0.04
C ALA A 266 -3.82 2.81 0.69
N TRP A 267 -2.62 2.30 0.45
CA TRP A 267 -1.39 2.70 1.13
C TRP A 267 -0.33 2.96 0.07
N LEU A 268 0.01 4.23 -0.08
CA LEU A 268 0.99 4.70 -1.07
C LEU A 268 2.06 5.53 -0.38
N ALA A 269 3.17 5.75 -1.07
CA ALA A 269 4.23 6.60 -0.60
C ALA A 269 4.83 7.45 -1.72
N THR A 270 5.45 8.57 -1.36
CA THR A 270 6.22 9.40 -2.28
C THR A 270 7.54 9.85 -1.64
N PRO A 271 8.68 9.71 -2.34
CA PRO A 271 9.96 10.28 -1.92
C PRO A 271 10.12 11.75 -2.33
N SER A 272 9.05 12.38 -2.84
CA SER A 272 9.02 13.78 -3.25
C SER A 272 9.00 14.72 -2.05
N THR A 273 9.01 16.03 -2.32
CA THR A 273 8.92 17.06 -1.27
C THR A 273 7.57 17.02 -0.54
N LEU A 274 7.56 17.50 0.70
CA LEU A 274 6.34 17.68 1.48
C LEU A 274 5.29 18.54 0.75
N ALA A 275 5.72 19.60 0.07
CA ALA A 275 4.80 20.49 -0.66
C ALA A 275 4.06 19.75 -1.79
N THR A 276 4.76 18.87 -2.51
CA THR A 276 4.16 18.01 -3.55
C THR A 276 3.18 17.02 -2.93
N ALA A 277 3.60 16.34 -1.85
CA ALA A 277 2.74 15.37 -1.15
C ALA A 277 1.46 16.02 -0.58
N ALA A 278 1.57 17.21 0.03
CA ALA A 278 0.44 17.95 0.59
C ALA A 278 -0.55 18.41 -0.49
N THR A 279 -0.04 18.86 -1.65
CA THR A 279 -0.88 19.23 -2.79
C THR A 279 -1.68 18.04 -3.29
N LEU A 280 -1.03 16.87 -3.40
CA LEU A 280 -1.64 15.64 -3.85
C LEU A 280 -2.67 15.10 -2.85
N ALA A 281 -2.34 15.04 -1.56
CA ALA A 281 -3.28 14.62 -0.52
C ALA A 281 -4.54 15.50 -0.52
N GLY A 282 -4.38 16.82 -0.61
CA GLY A 282 -5.48 17.77 -0.67
C GLY A 282 -6.35 17.65 -1.92
N SER A 283 -5.81 17.19 -3.06
CA SER A 283 -6.59 17.01 -4.30
C SER A 283 -7.47 15.74 -4.26
N VAL A 284 -7.02 14.72 -3.52
CA VAL A 284 -7.72 13.43 -3.38
C VAL A 284 -8.76 13.48 -2.26
N ASN A 285 -8.35 13.93 -1.06
CA ASN A 285 -9.16 14.08 0.15
C ASN A 285 -10.09 12.88 0.41
N SER A 286 -9.50 11.71 0.66
CA SER A 286 -10.20 10.44 0.90
C SER A 286 -9.82 9.83 2.25
N GLU A 287 -10.84 9.31 2.93
CA GLU A 287 -10.74 8.57 4.19
C GLU A 287 -10.10 7.18 4.03
N ARG A 288 -10.06 6.66 2.80
CA ARG A 288 -9.57 5.30 2.51
C ARG A 288 -8.14 5.27 1.97
N ILE A 289 -7.52 6.43 1.71
CA ILE A 289 -6.19 6.52 1.10
C ILE A 289 -5.23 7.16 2.10
N SER A 290 -4.13 6.48 2.40
CA SER A 290 -2.98 7.02 3.12
C SER A 290 -1.82 7.26 2.16
N LEU A 291 -1.27 8.47 2.20
CA LEU A 291 -0.09 8.87 1.43
C LEU A 291 1.08 9.17 2.36
N ALA A 292 2.08 8.28 2.37
CA ALA A 292 3.32 8.46 3.11
C ALA A 292 4.33 9.36 2.37
N CYS A 293 5.15 10.11 3.10
CA CYS A 293 6.16 10.99 2.54
C CYS A 293 7.53 10.74 3.19
N LEU A 294 8.55 10.46 2.36
CA LEU A 294 9.94 10.26 2.78
C LEU A 294 10.91 11.00 1.82
N PRO A 295 11.05 12.33 1.96
CA PRO A 295 11.80 13.12 1.00
C PRO A 295 13.26 12.69 0.86
N GLY A 296 13.73 12.57 -0.38
CA GLY A 296 15.14 12.36 -0.69
C GLY A 296 15.70 10.97 -0.35
N SER A 297 14.84 9.98 -0.07
CA SER A 297 15.27 8.58 0.01
C SER A 297 15.83 8.11 -1.33
N ALA A 298 16.85 7.25 -1.27
CA ALA A 298 17.37 6.55 -2.44
C ALA A 298 16.47 5.39 -2.89
N SER A 299 15.58 4.91 -2.00
CA SER A 299 14.57 3.90 -2.36
C SER A 299 13.51 4.53 -3.27
N PRO A 300 13.16 3.86 -4.39
CA PRO A 300 12.13 4.35 -5.28
C PRO A 300 10.74 4.33 -4.62
N PRO A 301 9.78 5.15 -5.11
CA PRO A 301 8.43 5.25 -4.54
C PRO A 301 7.72 3.90 -4.43
N GLU A 302 7.90 3.02 -5.42
CA GLU A 302 7.35 1.66 -5.44
C GLU A 302 7.78 0.79 -4.24
N GLU A 303 9.07 0.81 -3.89
CA GLU A 303 9.56 0.05 -2.74
C GLU A 303 9.02 0.63 -1.42
N ILE A 304 9.02 1.96 -1.28
CA ILE A 304 8.53 2.64 -0.06
C ILE A 304 7.04 2.36 0.13
N ALA A 305 6.23 2.46 -0.94
CA ALA A 305 4.79 2.20 -0.90
C ALA A 305 4.50 0.74 -0.52
N ALA A 306 5.23 -0.21 -1.12
CA ALA A 306 5.06 -1.63 -0.84
C ALA A 306 5.44 -1.99 0.60
N ALA A 307 6.56 -1.47 1.11
CA ALA A 307 6.96 -1.67 2.50
C ALA A 307 5.94 -1.06 3.48
N TYR A 308 5.46 0.16 3.21
CA TYR A 308 4.46 0.83 4.03
C TYR A 308 3.13 0.04 4.08
N CYS A 309 2.65 -0.42 2.93
CA CYS A 309 1.42 -1.21 2.83
C CYS A 309 1.57 -2.59 3.52
N ALA A 310 2.71 -3.25 3.35
CA ALA A 310 2.99 -4.54 3.98
C ALA A 310 3.07 -4.43 5.52
N VAL A 311 3.66 -3.36 6.04
CA VAL A 311 3.68 -3.07 7.49
C VAL A 311 2.26 -2.79 7.99
N ALA A 312 1.44 -2.05 7.25
CA ALA A 312 0.03 -1.86 7.61
C ALA A 312 -0.77 -3.19 7.61
N ALA A 313 -0.47 -4.11 6.67
CA ALA A 313 -1.06 -5.44 6.63
C ALA A 313 -0.63 -6.34 7.81
N SER A 314 0.55 -6.08 8.40
CA SER A 314 1.06 -6.88 9.54
C SER A 314 0.28 -6.66 10.84
N GLU A 315 -0.44 -5.53 10.95
CA GLU A 315 -1.25 -5.21 12.12
C GLU A 315 -2.71 -5.58 11.85
N GLU A 316 -3.12 -6.75 12.34
CA GLU A 316 -4.49 -7.25 12.19
C GLU A 316 -5.48 -6.60 13.15
N ASP A 317 -5.01 -5.97 14.24
CA ASP A 317 -5.89 -5.18 15.10
C ASP A 317 -6.17 -3.83 14.42
N PRO A 318 -7.43 -3.55 14.03
CA PRO A 318 -7.75 -2.33 13.31
C PRO A 318 -7.63 -1.06 14.18
N ALA A 319 -7.73 -1.17 15.50
CA ALA A 319 -7.68 -0.05 16.43
C ALA A 319 -6.24 0.29 16.85
N ARG A 320 -5.28 -0.62 16.65
CA ARG A 320 -3.90 -0.45 17.08
C ARG A 320 -3.14 0.56 16.22
N PRO A 321 -2.53 1.61 16.82
CA PRO A 321 -1.76 2.59 16.06
C PRO A 321 -0.51 2.01 15.41
N LEU A 322 -0.20 2.48 14.21
CA LEU A 322 0.98 2.07 13.43
C LEU A 322 2.23 2.91 13.74
N ASN A 323 2.22 3.72 14.81
CA ASN A 323 3.32 4.60 15.15
C ASN A 323 4.60 3.77 15.40
N THR A 324 5.75 4.30 15.01
CA THR A 324 7.10 3.71 15.19
C THR A 324 7.35 2.37 14.51
N LEU A 325 6.40 1.84 13.74
CA LEU A 325 6.64 0.61 12.99
C LEU A 325 7.67 0.86 11.88
N GLU A 326 8.67 -0.03 11.83
CA GLU A 326 9.80 0.03 10.92
C GLU A 326 9.42 -0.43 9.51
N LEU A 327 9.83 0.34 8.49
CA LEU A 327 9.77 -0.03 7.09
C LEU A 327 11.07 -0.74 6.68
N THR A 328 11.17 -2.02 7.05
CA THR A 328 12.38 -2.82 6.85
C THR A 328 12.79 -2.84 5.37
N GLY A 329 14.05 -2.51 5.09
CA GLY A 329 14.61 -2.51 3.75
C GLY A 329 14.52 -1.20 2.98
N ILE A 330 13.89 -0.16 3.55
CA ILE A 330 13.87 1.19 2.96
C ILE A 330 15.11 1.97 3.37
N ALA A 331 15.74 2.62 2.39
CA ALA A 331 16.94 3.43 2.61
C ALA A 331 16.59 4.74 3.32
N ALA A 332 17.29 5.00 4.43
CA ALA A 332 17.17 6.27 5.13
C ALA A 332 17.67 7.44 4.25
N PRO A 333 16.90 8.53 4.15
CA PRO A 333 17.37 9.73 3.47
C PRO A 333 18.54 10.40 4.23
N PRO A 334 19.36 11.21 3.52
CA PRO A 334 20.39 12.02 4.16
C PRO A 334 19.77 13.00 5.15
N ASP A 335 20.53 13.38 6.19
CA ASP A 335 20.05 14.27 7.27
C ASP A 335 19.42 15.57 6.75
N THR A 336 19.96 16.12 5.65
CA THR A 336 19.48 17.36 5.02
C THR A 336 18.11 17.25 4.36
N ALA A 337 17.62 16.04 4.11
CA ALA A 337 16.31 15.79 3.49
C ALA A 337 15.26 15.27 4.50
N ARG A 338 15.66 15.01 5.75
CA ARG A 338 14.74 14.53 6.79
C ARG A 338 13.79 15.64 7.22
N LEU A 339 12.51 15.29 7.34
CA LEU A 339 11.48 16.20 7.84
C LEU A 339 11.76 16.58 9.29
N SER A 340 11.87 17.87 9.57
CA SER A 340 11.88 18.41 10.93
C SER A 340 10.53 18.20 11.61
N ARG A 341 10.50 18.29 12.95
CA ARG A 341 9.25 18.20 13.72
C ARG A 341 8.16 19.16 13.22
N THR A 342 8.53 20.39 12.87
CA THR A 342 7.58 21.37 12.33
C THR A 342 7.03 20.92 10.98
N GLU A 343 7.86 20.36 10.10
CA GLU A 343 7.41 19.84 8.82
C GLU A 343 6.55 18.58 8.96
N GLN A 344 6.84 17.71 9.94
CA GLN A 344 5.99 16.56 10.26
C GLN A 344 4.59 17.02 10.73
N GLU A 345 4.50 18.04 11.59
CA GLU A 345 3.21 18.63 12.00
C GLU A 345 2.45 19.25 10.83
N VAL A 346 3.17 19.88 9.88
CA VAL A 346 2.58 20.39 8.64
C VAL A 346 2.06 19.24 7.77
N ALA A 347 2.82 18.15 7.66
CA ALA A 347 2.40 16.95 6.91
C ALA A 347 1.09 16.39 7.48
N LEU A 348 1.03 16.20 8.80
CA LEU A 348 -0.15 15.64 9.46
C LEU A 348 -1.38 16.54 9.28
N LYS A 349 -1.23 17.86 9.39
CA LYS A 349 -2.32 18.83 9.13
C LYS A 349 -2.76 18.87 7.66
N SER A 350 -1.93 18.41 6.73
CA SER A 350 -2.21 18.41 5.29
C SER A 350 -2.69 17.06 4.76
N GLY A 351 -2.97 16.07 5.62
CA GLY A 351 -3.40 14.75 5.18
C GLY A 351 -2.27 13.87 4.64
N VAL A 352 -1.03 14.12 5.06
CA VAL A 352 0.16 13.34 4.64
C VAL A 352 0.74 12.62 5.85
N THR A 353 1.02 11.33 5.70
CA THR A 353 1.71 10.53 6.72
C THR A 353 3.23 10.79 6.62
N PRO A 354 3.88 11.44 7.60
CA PRO A 354 5.31 11.59 7.57
C PRO A 354 6.00 10.28 7.97
N LEU A 355 7.07 9.95 7.25
CA LEU A 355 8.03 8.93 7.64
C LEU A 355 9.28 9.62 8.19
N GLU A 356 9.88 9.02 9.22
CA GLU A 356 11.09 9.54 9.85
C GLU A 356 12.18 8.48 9.99
N VAL A 357 13.39 8.91 10.32
CA VAL A 357 14.51 8.01 10.58
C VAL A 357 14.69 7.88 12.09
N GLY A 358 14.35 6.71 12.62
CA GLY A 358 14.50 6.35 14.02
C GLY A 358 15.91 5.90 14.40
N PRO A 359 16.10 5.50 15.67
CA PRO A 359 17.37 4.96 16.16
C PRO A 359 17.87 3.79 15.31
N GLY A 360 19.18 3.75 15.04
CA GLY A 360 19.75 2.71 14.16
C GLY A 360 19.64 3.01 12.66
N GLY A 361 19.12 4.18 12.27
CA GLY A 361 19.03 4.58 10.87
C GLY A 361 17.88 3.90 10.12
N VAL A 362 16.88 3.41 10.86
CA VAL A 362 15.71 2.72 10.32
C VAL A 362 14.60 3.71 9.99
N VAL A 363 13.91 3.52 8.87
CA VAL A 363 12.75 4.34 8.51
C VAL A 363 11.52 3.83 9.25
N GLN A 364 10.76 4.71 9.89
CA GLN A 364 9.57 4.36 10.66
C GLN A 364 8.40 5.30 10.41
N ILE A 365 7.19 4.81 10.69
CA ILE A 365 5.95 5.58 10.59
C ILE A 365 5.83 6.53 11.80
N VAL A 366 5.57 7.82 11.57
CA VAL A 366 5.28 8.76 12.67
C VAL A 366 3.84 8.55 13.18
N ARG A 367 2.87 8.72 12.28
CA ARG A 367 1.44 8.47 12.50
C ARG A 367 0.76 8.24 11.15
N ALA A 368 0.13 7.09 10.98
CA ALA A 368 -0.58 6.74 9.76
C ALA A 368 -1.95 7.42 9.70
N ILE A 369 -2.08 8.41 8.83
CA ILE A 369 -3.32 9.17 8.59
C ILE A 369 -3.82 9.00 7.15
N SER A 370 -5.11 9.24 6.96
CA SER A 370 -5.72 9.34 5.65
C SER A 370 -5.45 10.72 5.02
N THR A 371 -5.76 10.84 3.74
CA THR A 371 -5.75 12.12 3.02
C THR A 371 -6.96 13.01 3.35
N TYR A 372 -7.92 12.53 4.15
CA TYR A 372 -9.13 13.26 4.52
C TYR A 372 -8.82 14.36 5.55
N THR A 373 -9.01 15.61 5.14
CA THR A 373 -8.84 16.79 6.01
C THR A 373 -10.04 17.73 5.99
N LYS A 374 -10.95 17.56 5.02
CA LYS A 374 -12.12 18.42 4.83
C LYS A 374 -13.36 17.60 4.52
N ASN A 375 -14.49 18.07 5.03
CA ASN A 375 -15.81 17.54 4.68
C ASN A 375 -16.28 18.04 3.30
N PRO A 376 -17.42 17.55 2.78
CA PRO A 376 -17.95 17.97 1.47
C PRO A 376 -18.26 19.48 1.36
N ALA A 377 -18.44 20.19 2.48
CA ALA A 377 -18.61 21.64 2.50
C ALA A 377 -17.26 22.41 2.50
N GLY A 378 -16.13 21.71 2.46
CA GLY A 378 -14.79 22.29 2.48
C GLY A 378 -14.32 22.73 3.87
N VAL A 379 -15.03 22.36 4.93
CA VAL A 379 -14.68 22.69 6.32
C VAL A 379 -13.72 21.63 6.87
N ALA A 380 -12.73 22.07 7.65
CA ALA A 380 -11.78 21.17 8.30
C ALA A 380 -12.52 20.13 9.16
N ASP A 381 -12.20 18.86 8.94
CA ASP A 381 -12.84 17.71 9.58
C ASP A 381 -11.81 16.63 9.86
N VAL A 382 -11.79 16.15 11.10
CA VAL A 382 -10.83 15.16 11.60
C VAL A 382 -11.46 13.79 11.86
N SER A 383 -12.76 13.64 11.59
CA SER A 383 -13.53 12.42 11.88
C SER A 383 -12.95 11.15 11.25
N MET A 384 -12.30 11.28 10.10
CA MET A 384 -11.67 10.18 9.36
C MET A 384 -10.17 10.40 9.16
N LEU A 385 -9.53 11.17 10.04
CA LEU A 385 -8.10 11.49 9.92
C LEU A 385 -7.23 10.25 10.13
N ASP A 386 -7.46 9.48 11.18
CA ASP A 386 -6.63 8.29 11.47
C ASP A 386 -7.06 7.09 10.64
N MET A 387 -6.07 6.36 10.10
CA MET A 387 -6.34 5.13 9.36
C MET A 387 -6.96 4.03 10.24
N THR A 388 -6.70 4.05 11.55
CA THR A 388 -7.33 3.12 12.49
C THR A 388 -8.84 3.32 12.56
N THR A 389 -9.34 4.55 12.47
CA THR A 389 -10.78 4.85 12.50
C THR A 389 -11.54 4.12 11.39
N ILE A 390 -11.11 4.28 10.13
CA ILE A 390 -11.81 3.64 9.00
C ILE A 390 -11.67 2.11 9.05
N ARG A 391 -10.49 1.59 9.44
CA ARG A 391 -10.26 0.14 9.60
C ARG A 391 -11.16 -0.45 10.68
N THR A 392 -11.32 0.23 11.81
CA THR A 392 -12.19 -0.19 12.91
C THR A 392 -13.65 -0.20 12.47
N MET A 393 -14.11 0.86 11.81
CA MET A 393 -15.48 0.93 11.30
C MET A 393 -15.79 -0.18 10.27
N ASP A 394 -14.83 -0.46 9.38
CA ASP A 394 -14.94 -1.53 8.40
C ASP A 394 -14.98 -2.91 9.07
N TYR A 395 -14.18 -3.15 10.12
CA TYR A 395 -14.20 -4.39 10.89
C TYR A 395 -15.49 -4.58 11.69
N VAL A 396 -16.00 -3.52 12.32
CA VAL A 396 -17.31 -3.55 13.03
C VAL A 396 -18.43 -3.94 12.06
N ALA A 397 -18.45 -3.33 10.86
CA ALA A 397 -19.43 -3.66 9.83
C ALA A 397 -19.33 -5.12 9.39
N LYS A 398 -18.11 -5.63 9.16
CA LYS A 398 -17.86 -7.04 8.83
C LYS A 398 -18.36 -7.99 9.92
N ALA A 399 -17.96 -7.75 11.18
CA ALA A 399 -18.29 -8.59 12.33
C ALA A 399 -19.82 -8.67 12.56
N VAL A 400 -20.51 -7.53 12.48
CA VAL A 400 -21.97 -7.49 12.61
C VAL A 400 -22.65 -8.22 11.45
N ARG A 401 -22.23 -7.97 10.20
CA ARG A 401 -22.81 -8.63 9.02
C ARG A 401 -22.71 -10.14 9.12
N GLU A 402 -21.52 -10.67 9.38
CA GLU A 402 -21.29 -12.11 9.48
C GLU A 402 -22.12 -12.73 10.61
N ARG A 403 -22.24 -12.04 11.76
CA ARG A 403 -23.10 -12.51 12.85
C ARG A 403 -24.56 -12.61 12.41
N ILE A 404 -25.08 -11.60 11.73
CA ILE A 404 -26.48 -11.59 11.27
C ILE A 404 -26.73 -12.67 10.23
N GLU A 405 -25.83 -12.87 9.27
CA GLU A 405 -25.92 -13.92 8.26
C GLU A 405 -25.94 -15.33 8.86
N LEU A 406 -25.09 -15.58 9.86
CA LEU A 406 -25.01 -16.88 10.54
C LEU A 406 -26.22 -17.15 11.45
N ARG A 407 -26.72 -16.14 12.16
CA ARG A 407 -27.76 -16.29 13.20
C ARG A 407 -29.18 -16.21 12.67
N PHE A 408 -29.40 -15.42 11.62
CA PHE A 408 -30.73 -15.17 11.04
C PHE A 408 -30.87 -15.60 9.57
N PRO A 409 -30.36 -16.79 9.15
CA PRO A 409 -30.50 -17.23 7.78
C PRO A 409 -31.97 -17.53 7.50
N ARG A 410 -32.55 -16.83 6.51
CA ARG A 410 -33.96 -17.00 6.08
C ARG A 410 -34.96 -16.87 7.25
N GLU A 411 -34.63 -16.07 8.26
CA GLU A 411 -35.48 -15.86 9.43
C GLU A 411 -36.79 -15.17 9.04
N LYS A 412 -37.90 -15.58 9.66
CA LYS A 412 -39.18 -14.88 9.48
C LYS A 412 -39.14 -13.55 10.22
N LEU A 413 -39.47 -12.45 9.55
CA LEU A 413 -39.65 -11.16 10.20
C LEU A 413 -40.95 -11.16 11.02
N SER A 414 -40.86 -11.54 12.29
CA SER A 414 -41.95 -11.54 13.28
C SER A 414 -41.75 -10.41 14.31
N THR A 415 -42.71 -10.17 15.20
CA THR A 415 -42.55 -9.18 16.28
C THR A 415 -41.39 -9.53 17.23
N ARG A 416 -40.95 -10.79 17.22
CA ARG A 416 -39.82 -11.29 18.03
C ARG A 416 -38.46 -11.08 17.35
N THR A 417 -38.42 -10.77 16.06
CA THR A 417 -37.17 -10.70 15.29
C THR A 417 -36.34 -9.45 15.62
N PRO A 418 -36.91 -8.22 15.64
CA PRO A 418 -36.15 -7.03 16.00
C PRO A 418 -35.40 -7.12 17.35
N PRO A 419 -36.03 -7.53 18.48
CA PRO A 419 -35.30 -7.62 19.74
C PRO A 419 -34.22 -8.71 19.76
N LYS A 420 -34.37 -9.79 18.97
CA LYS A 420 -33.32 -10.81 18.81
C LYS A 420 -32.12 -10.26 18.04
N VAL A 421 -32.36 -9.56 16.92
CA VAL A 421 -31.30 -8.94 16.11
C VAL A 421 -30.53 -7.93 16.96
N ARG A 422 -31.25 -7.07 17.69
CA ARG A 422 -30.64 -6.11 18.62
C ARG A 422 -29.74 -6.81 19.66
N SER A 423 -30.20 -7.93 20.20
CA SER A 423 -29.42 -8.71 21.18
C SER A 423 -28.11 -9.25 20.59
N GLU A 424 -28.13 -9.79 19.37
CA GLU A 424 -26.92 -10.30 18.71
C GLU A 424 -25.97 -9.17 18.29
N VAL A 425 -26.49 -8.02 17.86
CA VAL A 425 -25.65 -6.83 17.57
C VAL A 425 -24.94 -6.35 18.84
N LEU A 426 -25.65 -6.22 19.95
CA LEU A 426 -25.05 -5.84 21.23
C LEU A 426 -24.03 -6.87 21.73
N ASP A 427 -24.26 -8.16 21.48
CA ASP A 427 -23.30 -9.22 21.81
C ASP A 427 -22.00 -9.07 21.01
N VAL A 428 -22.09 -8.77 19.70
CA VAL A 428 -20.92 -8.48 18.87
C VAL A 428 -20.18 -7.25 19.36
N LEU A 429 -20.88 -6.14 19.63
CA LEU A 429 -20.25 -4.91 20.11
C LEU A 429 -19.52 -5.12 21.45
N ARG A 430 -20.11 -5.89 22.38
CA ARG A 430 -19.43 -6.22 23.65
C ARG A 430 -18.17 -7.07 23.45
N GLN A 431 -18.20 -8.02 22.50
CA GLN A 431 -16.99 -8.77 22.16
C GLN A 431 -15.91 -7.88 21.53
N LEU A 432 -16.31 -6.88 20.74
CA LEU A 432 -15.37 -5.88 20.20
C LEU A 432 -14.83 -4.95 21.30
N GLU A 433 -15.63 -4.63 22.32
CA GLU A 433 -15.21 -3.87 23.51
C GLU A 433 -14.22 -4.65 24.38
N GLU A 434 -14.44 -5.96 24.55
CA GLU A 434 -13.48 -6.85 25.23
C GLU A 434 -12.12 -6.93 24.53
N LEU A 435 -12.09 -6.68 23.21
CA LEU A 435 -10.86 -6.60 22.41
C LEU A 435 -10.30 -5.18 22.29
N GLU A 436 -10.88 -4.19 22.98
CA GLU A 436 -10.48 -2.77 22.91
C GLU A 436 -10.54 -2.18 21.48
N ILE A 437 -11.47 -2.67 20.65
CA ILE A 437 -11.71 -2.15 19.29
C ILE A 437 -12.73 -1.01 19.32
N VAL A 438 -13.75 -1.15 20.16
CA VAL A 438 -14.78 -0.13 20.43
C VAL A 438 -14.90 0.09 21.92
N GLU A 439 -15.44 1.22 22.37
CA GLU A 439 -15.63 1.52 23.79
C GLU A 439 -17.07 1.97 24.09
N GLU A 440 -17.38 2.11 25.38
CA GLU A 440 -18.64 2.67 25.87
C GLU A 440 -19.90 1.99 25.29
N VAL A 441 -19.85 0.67 25.02
CA VAL A 441 -20.96 -0.07 24.41
C VAL A 441 -22.17 -0.07 25.33
N ALA A 442 -21.96 -0.17 26.64
CA ALA A 442 -23.03 -0.10 27.63
C ALA A 442 -23.72 1.28 27.64
N ALA A 443 -22.96 2.37 27.57
CA ALA A 443 -23.49 3.73 27.54
C ALA A 443 -24.25 4.01 26.23
N ASN A 444 -23.76 3.47 25.11
CA ASN A 444 -24.34 3.63 23.78
C ASN A 444 -25.44 2.61 23.43
N ALA A 445 -25.73 1.65 24.32
CA ALA A 445 -26.63 0.52 24.04
C ALA A 445 -28.05 0.96 23.66
N GLU A 446 -28.57 2.05 24.24
CA GLU A 446 -29.90 2.59 23.89
C GLU A 446 -29.95 3.11 22.45
N GLY A 447 -28.82 3.55 21.89
CA GLY A 447 -28.71 3.97 20.50
C GLY A 447 -28.70 2.82 19.49
N VAL A 448 -28.48 1.57 19.94
CA VAL A 448 -28.65 0.38 19.09
C VAL A 448 -30.14 0.12 18.91
N ILE A 449 -30.67 0.47 17.74
CA ILE A 449 -32.10 0.41 17.42
C ILE A 449 -32.31 -0.59 16.31
N CYS A 450 -33.27 -1.51 16.47
CA CYS A 450 -33.71 -2.43 15.42
C CYS A 450 -35.23 -2.35 15.27
N GLU A 451 -35.71 -1.88 14.13
CA GLU A 451 -37.13 -1.59 13.91
C GLU A 451 -37.58 -2.01 12.51
N ARG A 452 -38.88 -2.31 12.37
CA ARG A 452 -39.46 -2.60 11.06
C ARG A 452 -39.55 -1.32 10.25
N ASP A 453 -39.32 -1.44 8.96
CA ASP A 453 -39.58 -0.34 8.06
C ASP A 453 -41.09 -0.03 8.00
N LEU A 454 -41.43 1.26 7.92
CA LEU A 454 -42.82 1.72 7.88
C LEU A 454 -43.46 1.56 6.50
N GLN A 455 -42.65 1.44 5.44
CA GLN A 455 -43.08 1.34 4.05
C GLN A 455 -42.87 -0.07 3.48
N ASP A 456 -41.79 -0.75 3.88
CA ASP A 456 -41.51 -2.13 3.48
C ASP A 456 -41.74 -3.12 4.64
N ALA A 457 -42.87 -3.83 4.59
CA ALA A 457 -43.25 -4.82 5.59
C ALA A 457 -42.25 -5.99 5.74
N ASN A 458 -41.34 -6.18 4.79
CA ASN A 458 -40.33 -7.24 4.80
C ASN A 458 -38.93 -6.75 5.21
N ARG A 459 -38.78 -5.48 5.58
CA ARG A 459 -37.49 -4.88 5.92
C ARG A 459 -37.33 -4.61 7.42
N LEU A 460 -36.14 -4.89 7.93
CA LEU A 460 -35.68 -4.52 9.26
C LEU A 460 -34.54 -3.51 9.13
N ASN A 461 -34.67 -2.36 9.78
CA ASN A 461 -33.65 -1.33 9.85
C ASN A 461 -32.89 -1.42 11.16
N CYS A 462 -31.57 -1.22 11.12
CA CYS A 462 -30.71 -1.24 12.29
C CYS A 462 -29.84 0.03 12.33
N ARG A 463 -29.79 0.70 13.48
CA ARG A 463 -28.83 1.76 13.78
C ARG A 463 -27.84 1.25 14.82
N ILE A 464 -26.56 1.50 14.60
CA ILE A 464 -25.47 1.00 15.46
C ILE A 464 -24.54 2.20 15.74
N PRO A 465 -24.62 2.83 16.94
CA PRO A 465 -23.58 3.74 17.38
C PRO A 465 -22.31 2.94 17.69
N THR A 466 -21.19 3.41 17.16
CA THR A 466 -19.88 2.79 17.35
C THR A 466 -18.94 3.85 17.86
N ASP A 467 -18.55 3.75 19.12
CA ASP A 467 -17.48 4.58 19.69
C ASP A 467 -16.17 3.83 19.48
N VAL A 468 -15.27 4.40 18.67
CA VAL A 468 -14.03 3.72 18.29
C VAL A 468 -12.97 3.99 19.34
N VAL A 469 -12.22 2.95 19.74
CA VAL A 469 -11.07 3.17 20.62
C VAL A 469 -10.01 3.92 19.83
N ASN A 470 -9.63 5.08 20.34
CA ASN A 470 -8.68 5.98 19.68
C ASN A 470 -7.23 5.61 20.01
N GLY A 471 -6.34 5.84 19.06
CA GLY A 471 -4.91 5.65 19.25
C GLY A 471 -4.32 6.63 20.27
N LEU A 472 -3.51 6.12 21.21
CA LEU A 472 -2.72 6.96 22.10
C LEU A 472 -1.49 7.54 21.35
N HIS A 473 -1.72 8.59 20.57
CA HIS A 473 -0.66 9.23 19.78
C HIS A 473 0.19 10.23 20.58
N VAL A 474 -0.37 10.87 21.62
CA VAL A 474 0.32 11.91 22.39
C VAL A 474 0.04 11.74 23.88
N PHE A 475 1.11 11.59 24.67
CA PHE A 475 1.07 11.74 26.12
C PHE A 475 1.62 13.12 26.50
N ALA A 476 0.81 13.92 27.20
CA ALA A 476 1.20 15.23 27.71
C ALA A 476 0.96 15.29 29.22
N GLY A 477 2.01 15.60 29.98
CA GLY A 477 1.97 15.68 31.44
C GLY A 477 2.60 16.97 31.95
N VAL A 478 2.05 17.51 33.03
CA VAL A 478 2.63 18.63 33.80
C VAL A 478 3.06 18.05 35.15
N ILE A 479 4.28 18.36 35.59
CA ILE A 479 4.80 17.93 36.89
C ILE A 479 4.83 19.16 37.79
N ASP A 480 4.01 19.15 38.83
CA ASP A 480 4.01 20.19 39.86
C ASP A 480 5.10 19.90 40.90
N LEU A 481 5.94 20.90 41.14
CA LEU A 481 6.93 20.84 42.22
C LEU A 481 6.23 21.06 43.56
N LEU A 482 6.22 20.02 44.38
CA LEU A 482 5.77 20.07 45.78
C LEU A 482 7.00 19.94 46.69
N LEU A 483 7.14 20.86 47.66
CA LEU A 483 8.22 20.91 48.65
C LEU A 483 7.71 20.59 50.05
#